data_AF-A0A0C2FBP0-F1
#
_entry.id   AF-A0A0C2FBP0-F1
#
_cell.length_a   1.000
_cell.length_b   1.000
_cell.length_c   1.000
_cell.angle_alpha   90.00
_cell.angle_beta   90.00
_cell.angle_gamma   90.00
#
_symmetry.space_group_name_H-M   'P 1'
#
loop_
_entity.id
_entity.type
_entity.pdbx_description
1 polymer ?
#
loop_
_entity_poly.entity_id
_entity_poly.type
_entity_poly.pdbx_seq_one_letter_code
_entity_poly.pdbx_strand_id
1 'polypeptide(L)'
;MLPNCQFSCQDCENEADEVYVDPELCGTGEKSDCCDSHPSCAHWASVGECERNRNYMMLNCMLSCDSCITDPVARQLAKRLGQFWCRAQISFTL
;
A
#
# COMPACT_ATOMS: atom_id res chain seq x y z
N MET A 1 21.56 -19.90 2.44
CA MET A 1 20.90 -19.93 3.75
C MET A 1 21.88 -20.40 4.82
N LEU A 2 22.31 -19.52 5.72
CA LEU A 2 23.19 -19.88 6.84
C LEU A 2 22.36 -20.48 7.99
N PRO A 3 22.87 -21.53 8.67
CA PRO A 3 22.14 -22.24 9.70
C PRO A 3 22.22 -21.48 11.02
N ASN A 4 21.42 -20.42 11.19
CA ASN A 4 21.08 -19.77 12.48
C ASN A 4 19.88 -18.79 12.39
N CYS A 5 19.12 -18.82 11.30
CA CYS A 5 17.94 -17.98 11.06
C CYS A 5 16.78 -18.22 12.06
N GLN A 6 16.91 -19.16 13.01
CA GLN A 6 15.88 -19.44 14.02
C GLN A 6 15.81 -18.38 15.14
N PHE A 7 16.79 -17.47 15.23
CA PHE A 7 16.73 -16.30 16.12
C PHE A 7 16.30 -15.00 15.40
N SER A 8 15.95 -15.10 14.10
CA SER A 8 15.64 -13.98 13.20
C SER A 8 14.13 -13.69 13.10
N CYS A 9 13.51 -13.14 14.14
CA CYS A 9 12.24 -12.41 14.00
C CYS A 9 12.48 -10.91 14.22
N GLN A 10 13.14 -10.28 13.23
CA GLN A 10 12.86 -8.94 12.68
C GLN A 10 14.09 -8.57 11.82
N ASP A 11 13.92 -8.64 10.50
CA ASP A 11 14.76 -8.04 9.45
C ASP A 11 16.20 -8.58 9.28
N CYS A 12 16.33 -9.65 8.50
CA CYS A 12 17.54 -9.90 7.73
C CYS A 12 17.50 -9.07 6.45
N GLU A 13 17.96 -7.82 6.50
CA GLU A 13 18.25 -7.07 5.29
C GLU A 13 19.38 -7.79 4.53
N ASN A 14 19.05 -8.42 3.40
CA ASN A 14 19.57 -8.06 2.07
C ASN A 14 19.30 -9.15 1.01
N GLU A 15 18.58 -8.69 -0.01
CA GLU A 15 18.67 -9.02 -1.44
C GLU A 15 18.06 -10.29 -2.05
N ALA A 16 17.15 -9.99 -2.98
CA ALA A 16 16.99 -10.58 -4.31
C ALA A 16 16.64 -12.06 -4.37
N ASP A 17 15.34 -12.37 -4.40
CA ASP A 17 14.77 -13.47 -5.19
C ASP A 17 13.24 -13.26 -5.38
N GLU A 18 12.90 -12.61 -6.50
CA GLU A 18 11.69 -12.75 -7.32
C GLU A 18 10.34 -13.11 -6.65
N VAL A 19 9.69 -12.10 -6.07
CA VAL A 19 8.24 -11.91 -6.25
C VAL A 19 8.06 -10.50 -6.78
N TYR A 20 7.61 -10.39 -8.03
CA TYR A 20 7.58 -9.16 -8.84
C TYR A 20 6.60 -8.11 -8.27
N VAL A 21 6.98 -7.47 -7.18
CA VAL A 21 6.45 -6.19 -6.73
C VAL A 21 7.58 -5.21 -6.99
N ASP A 22 7.50 -4.44 -8.07
CA ASP A 22 8.48 -3.41 -8.39
C ASP A 22 8.49 -2.39 -7.23
N PRO A 23 9.56 -2.34 -6.42
CA PRO A 23 9.62 -1.46 -5.25
C PRO A 23 9.52 0.02 -5.64
N GLU A 24 9.75 0.37 -6.90
CA GLU A 24 9.68 1.74 -7.42
C GLU A 24 8.25 2.26 -7.54
N LEU A 25 7.23 1.39 -7.43
CA LEU A 25 5.82 1.78 -7.44
C LEU A 25 5.29 2.19 -6.06
N CYS A 26 6.01 1.87 -4.98
CA CYS A 26 5.60 2.16 -3.62
C CYS A 26 6.39 3.34 -3.03
N GLY A 27 5.75 4.09 -2.14
CA GLY A 27 6.41 5.17 -1.42
C GLY A 27 7.39 4.63 -0.38
N THR A 28 8.19 5.53 0.21
CA THR A 28 9.13 5.20 1.31
C THR A 28 8.71 5.88 2.60
N GLY A 29 9.18 5.38 3.75
CA GLY A 29 8.91 5.99 5.06
C GLY A 29 7.42 6.04 5.41
N GLU A 30 6.88 7.22 5.71
CA GLU A 30 5.45 7.42 6.04
C GLU A 30 4.49 7.03 4.91
N LYS A 31 4.97 6.86 3.68
CA LYS A 31 4.18 6.39 2.52
C LYS A 31 4.51 4.94 2.12
N SER A 32 5.19 4.16 2.97
CA SER A 32 5.57 2.76 2.68
C SER A 32 4.39 1.87 2.27
N ASP A 33 3.23 2.11 2.87
CA ASP A 33 2.01 1.33 2.63
C ASP A 33 1.20 1.88 1.43
N CYS A 34 1.73 2.89 0.72
CA CYS A 34 1.07 3.53 -0.40
C CYS A 34 1.80 3.21 -1.69
N CYS A 35 1.10 2.61 -2.64
CA CYS A 35 1.68 2.20 -3.90
C CYS A 35 0.77 2.55 -5.07
N ASP A 36 1.40 2.72 -6.21
CA ASP A 36 0.75 2.64 -7.50
C ASP A 36 0.59 1.16 -7.90
N SER A 37 -0.53 0.84 -8.53
CA SER A 37 -0.84 -0.48 -9.05
C SER A 37 -0.41 -0.65 -10.51
N HIS A 38 0.06 0.43 -11.16
CA HIS A 38 0.46 0.41 -12.56
C HIS A 38 1.73 1.26 -12.81
N PRO A 39 2.73 0.76 -13.57
CA PRO A 39 3.95 1.51 -13.91
C PRO A 39 3.69 2.81 -14.68
N SER A 40 2.56 2.89 -15.39
CA SER A 40 2.15 4.10 -16.10
C SER A 40 1.48 5.16 -15.22
N CYS A 41 1.27 4.91 -13.92
CA CYS A 41 0.63 5.87 -13.03
C CYS A 41 1.33 7.23 -13.02
N ALA A 42 2.67 7.25 -13.01
CA ALA A 42 3.45 8.49 -13.08
C ALA A 42 3.20 9.25 -14.39
N HIS A 43 3.15 8.53 -15.51
CA HIS A 43 2.83 9.13 -16.81
C HIS A 43 1.40 9.68 -16.84
N TRP A 44 0.41 8.91 -16.39
CA TRP A 44 -0.99 9.32 -16.35
C TRP A 44 -1.22 10.52 -15.45
N ALA A 45 -0.58 10.55 -14.28
CA ALA A 45 -0.59 11.72 -13.41
C ALA A 45 0.00 12.94 -14.10
N SER A 46 1.13 12.79 -14.82
CA SER A 46 1.78 13.90 -15.54
C SER A 46 0.92 14.52 -16.65
N VAL A 47 0.01 13.73 -17.25
CA VAL A 47 -0.92 14.20 -18.30
C VAL A 47 -2.29 14.61 -17.74
N GLY A 48 -2.44 14.67 -16.40
CA GLY A 48 -3.62 15.21 -15.74
C GLY A 48 -4.74 14.21 -15.44
N GLU A 49 -4.45 12.90 -15.47
CA GLU A 49 -5.48 11.87 -15.20
C GLU A 49 -5.96 11.89 -13.74
N CYS A 50 -5.18 12.41 -12.79
CA CYS A 50 -5.63 12.57 -11.40
C CYS A 50 -6.90 13.44 -11.29
N GLU A 51 -7.10 14.37 -12.23
CA GLU A 51 -8.30 15.20 -12.30
C GLU A 51 -9.34 14.63 -13.28
N ARG A 52 -8.89 14.24 -14.48
CA ARG A 52 -9.77 13.78 -15.57
C ARG A 52 -10.39 12.40 -15.30
N ASN A 53 -9.64 11.53 -14.64
CA ASN A 53 -10.03 10.15 -14.31
C ASN A 53 -9.76 9.85 -12.83
N ARG A 54 -10.21 10.77 -11.98
CA ARG A 54 -10.00 10.75 -10.53
C ARG A 54 -10.36 9.40 -9.89
N ASN A 55 -11.50 8.81 -10.26
CA ASN A 55 -11.97 7.56 -9.65
C ASN A 55 -10.99 6.40 -9.88
N TYR A 56 -10.46 6.27 -11.10
CA TYR A 56 -9.47 5.24 -11.40
C TYR A 56 -8.15 5.53 -10.70
N MET A 57 -7.68 6.77 -10.81
CA MET A 57 -6.38 7.17 -10.29
C MET A 57 -6.31 7.12 -8.76
N MET A 58 -7.38 7.47 -8.03
CA MET A 58 -7.40 7.39 -6.56
C MET A 58 -7.36 5.95 -6.04
N LEU A 59 -7.72 4.96 -6.85
CA LEU A 59 -7.69 3.54 -6.46
C LEU A 59 -6.41 2.83 -6.91
N ASN A 60 -5.86 3.26 -8.05
CA ASN A 60 -4.77 2.58 -8.73
C ASN A 60 -3.45 3.35 -8.72
N CYS A 61 -3.49 4.67 -8.53
CA CYS A 61 -2.34 5.54 -8.67
C CYS A 61 -2.24 6.49 -7.48
N MET A 62 -2.41 5.95 -6.27
CA MET A 62 -2.49 6.73 -5.04
C MET A 62 -1.21 7.50 -4.74
N LEU A 63 -0.07 6.91 -5.08
CA LEU A 63 1.23 7.52 -4.88
C LEU A 63 1.46 8.62 -5.92
N SER A 64 1.25 8.32 -7.20
CA SER A 64 1.40 9.27 -8.31
C SER A 64 0.44 10.47 -8.23
N CYS A 65 -0.74 10.31 -7.64
CA CYS A 65 -1.69 11.40 -7.43
C CYS A 65 -1.65 12.03 -6.04
N ASP A 66 -0.64 11.70 -5.21
CA ASP A 66 -0.49 12.19 -3.83
C ASP A 66 -1.75 12.01 -2.96
N SER A 67 -2.52 10.95 -3.20
CA SER A 67 -3.74 10.64 -2.45
C SER A 67 -3.52 9.64 -1.32
N CYS A 68 -2.27 9.38 -0.94
CA CYS A 68 -1.91 8.51 0.18
C CYS A 68 -2.43 9.06 1.51
N ILE A 69 -2.95 8.18 2.38
CA ILE A 69 -3.26 8.53 3.78
C ILE A 69 -1.96 8.55 4.59
N THR A 70 -1.42 9.74 4.81
CA THR A 70 -0.22 9.97 5.64
C THR A 70 -0.54 10.43 7.06
N ASP A 71 -1.77 10.85 7.34
CA ASP A 71 -2.16 11.25 8.69
C ASP A 71 -2.25 10.03 9.62
N PRO A 72 -1.45 9.97 10.71
CA PRO A 72 -1.41 8.81 11.60
C PRO A 72 -2.76 8.51 12.26
N VAL A 73 -3.53 9.56 12.56
CA VAL A 73 -4.84 9.44 13.20
C VAL A 73 -5.86 8.87 12.21
N ALA A 74 -5.94 9.42 11.00
CA ALA A 74 -6.79 8.93 9.92
C ALA A 74 -6.43 7.50 9.52
N ARG A 75 -5.13 7.16 9.46
CA ARG A 75 -4.65 5.80 9.22
C ARG A 75 -5.15 4.84 10.31
N GLN A 76 -5.03 5.22 11.58
CA GLN A 76 -5.46 4.38 12.70
C GLN A 76 -6.99 4.24 12.76
N LEU A 77 -7.73 5.31 12.45
CA LEU A 77 -9.18 5.29 12.36
C LEU A 77 -9.65 4.40 11.20
N ALA A 78 -9.02 4.50 10.03
CA ALA A 78 -9.32 3.66 8.88
C ALA A 78 -9.08 2.18 9.19
N LYS A 79 -7.97 1.85 9.86
CA LYS A 79 -7.68 0.49 10.35
C LYS A 79 -8.74 -0.02 11.33
N ARG A 80 -9.13 0.80 12.32
CA ARG A 80 -10.16 0.43 13.32
C ARG A 80 -11.52 0.24 12.67
N LEU A 81 -11.93 1.16 11.79
CA LEU A 81 -13.16 1.02 11.03
C LEU A 81 -13.11 -0.26 10.19
N GLY A 82 -12.07 -0.49 9.37
CA GLY A 82 -11.93 -1.75 8.63
C GLY A 82 -12.05 -3.01 9.51
N GLN A 83 -11.42 -3.03 10.69
CA GLN A 83 -11.55 -4.13 11.64
C GLN A 83 -12.98 -4.32 12.18
N PHE A 84 -13.70 -3.23 12.44
CA PHE A 84 -15.11 -3.30 12.84
C PHE A 84 -15.96 -3.93 11.74
N TRP A 85 -15.72 -3.58 10.47
CA TRP A 85 -16.47 -4.14 9.33
C TRP A 85 -16.13 -5.62 9.10
N CYS A 86 -14.85 -6.03 9.20
CA CYS A 86 -14.47 -7.45 9.14
C CYS A 86 -15.06 -8.28 10.29
N ARG A 87 -15.14 -7.73 11.51
CA ARG A 87 -15.72 -8.44 12.67
C ARG A 87 -17.24 -8.47 12.63
N ALA A 88 -17.89 -7.44 12.10
CA ALA A 88 -19.33 -7.42 11.89
C ALA A 88 -19.81 -8.43 10.83
N GLN A 89 -18.97 -8.75 9.83
CA GLN A 89 -19.29 -9.76 8.80
C GLN A 89 -19.25 -11.22 9.31
N ILE A 90 -18.67 -11.48 10.49
CA ILE A 90 -18.64 -12.80 11.14
C ILE A 90 -19.87 -13.00 12.06
N SER A 91 -20.72 -11.99 12.26
CA SER A 91 -21.90 -12.08 13.15
C SER A 91 -23.25 -12.10 12.43
N PHE A 92 -23.28 -12.28 11.10
CA PHE A 92 -24.52 -12.54 10.33
C PHE A 92 -24.60 -14.00 9.81
N THR A 93 -24.02 -14.95 10.55
CA THR A 93 -24.38 -16.37 10.45
C THR A 93 -25.01 -16.81 11.77
N LEU A 94 -26.30 -16.51 11.93
CA LEU A 94 -27.26 -17.21 12.77
C LEU A 94 -28.66 -16.98 12.17
#